data_AF-A0A3D0VK32-F1
#
_entry.id   AF-A0A3D0VK32-F1
#
_cell.length_a   1.000
_cell.length_b   1.000
_cell.length_c   1.000
_cell.angle_alpha   90.00
_cell.angle_beta   90.00
_cell.angle_gamma   90.00
#
_symmetry.space_group_name_H-M   'P 1'
#
loop_
_entity.id
_entity.type
_entity.pdbx_description
1 polymer ?
#
loop_
_entity_poly.entity_id
_entity_poly.type
_entity_poly.pdbx_seq_one_letter_code
_entity_poly.pdbx_strand_id
1 'polypeptide(L)'
;MGNHSDGSPNHSGTVATAGQNEVEKFQDPGIPPHRLRLADTDPKAAKRAERQVALLFGVSVVGTLIFLVAYFAIDLGADTSIATIRLQNALLGLGTAFAMLGIGTGIVHWAKALMPDHEVSEERHPIRTEEDRLAAVRIVDDIVEETGIKRRPLIRNTLLGAVALAPLPAIAVFGDLGPRPDQTLAHTMWAPQDGKLKRLTRDPDGTPIKA
;
A
#
# COMPACT_ATOMS: atom_id res chain seq x y z
N MET A 1 -18.09 -63.63 59.08
CA MET A 1 -18.36 -62.41 58.28
C MET A 1 -17.14 -61.52 58.31
N GLY A 2 -16.56 -61.26 57.14
CA GLY A 2 -15.44 -60.33 56.97
C GLY A 2 -15.90 -58.89 56.73
N ASN A 3 -14.94 -57.97 56.80
CA ASN A 3 -14.99 -56.63 56.23
C ASN A 3 -13.56 -56.14 55.88
N HIS A 4 -13.43 -55.71 54.63
CA HIS A 4 -12.67 -54.59 54.05
C HIS A 4 -11.27 -54.18 54.53
N SER A 5 -10.33 -54.13 53.57
CA SER A 5 -9.30 -53.11 53.30
C SER A 5 -8.21 -53.76 52.42
N ASP A 6 -7.49 -53.14 51.50
CA ASP A 6 -7.55 -51.87 50.80
C ASP A 6 -6.67 -52.06 49.55
N GLY A 7 -6.91 -51.27 48.51
CA GLY A 7 -6.09 -51.25 47.30
C GLY A 7 -4.65 -50.84 47.58
N SER A 8 -3.71 -51.57 46.99
CA SER A 8 -2.30 -51.18 46.94
C SER A 8 -2.11 -50.03 45.94
N PRO A 9 -1.40 -48.94 46.27
CA PRO A 9 -1.28 -47.76 45.39
C PRO A 9 -0.33 -47.96 44.20
N ASN A 10 0.38 -49.09 44.11
CA ASN A 10 1.63 -49.14 43.34
C ASN A 10 1.65 -50.12 42.15
N HIS A 11 0.51 -50.49 41.57
CA HIS A 11 0.53 -51.26 40.32
C HIS A 11 -0.61 -50.91 39.38
N SER A 12 -0.54 -49.72 38.77
CA SER A 12 -1.26 -49.42 37.53
C SER A 12 -0.53 -50.11 36.37
N GLY A 13 -0.86 -51.39 36.14
CA GLY A 13 -0.23 -52.26 35.14
C GLY A 13 -0.66 -52.01 33.69
N THR A 14 -0.83 -50.75 33.27
CA THR A 14 -1.29 -50.40 31.90
C THR A 14 -0.60 -49.18 31.28
N VAL A 15 0.62 -48.85 31.69
CA VAL A 15 1.48 -47.94 30.92
C VAL A 15 2.84 -48.60 30.72
N ALA A 16 3.15 -48.93 29.47
CA ALA A 16 4.51 -49.29 29.09
C ALA A 16 5.41 -48.09 29.38
N THR A 17 6.27 -48.21 30.39
CA THR A 17 7.41 -47.31 30.56
C THR A 17 8.29 -47.50 29.33
N ALA A 18 8.10 -46.64 28.32
CA ALA A 18 9.05 -46.49 27.25
C ALA A 18 10.41 -46.21 27.89
N GLY A 19 11.42 -47.04 27.57
CA GLY A 19 12.77 -46.88 28.07
C GLY A 19 13.20 -45.43 27.90
N GLN A 20 13.34 -44.74 29.02
CA GLN A 20 13.92 -43.40 29.10
C GLN A 20 15.42 -43.53 28.83
N ASN A 21 15.77 -43.76 27.56
CA ASN A 21 16.96 -43.12 27.05
C ASN A 21 16.55 -41.64 26.96
N GLU A 22 17.16 -40.82 27.80
CA GLU A 22 17.14 -39.36 27.70
C GLU A 22 17.42 -38.96 26.26
N VAL A 23 16.38 -38.77 25.46
CA VAL A 23 16.49 -37.88 24.30
C VAL A 23 16.49 -36.50 24.94
N GLU A 24 17.67 -36.07 25.36
CA GLU A 24 18.03 -34.68 25.57
C GLU A 24 17.31 -33.86 24.50
N LYS A 25 16.26 -33.14 24.93
CA LYS A 25 15.63 -31.98 24.28
C LYS A 25 15.72 -32.03 22.74
N PHE A 26 14.62 -32.39 22.06
CA PHE A 26 14.49 -32.33 20.58
C PHE A 26 15.38 -31.23 19.99
N GLN A 27 16.46 -31.63 19.30
CA GLN A 27 17.35 -30.64 18.69
C GLN A 27 16.56 -29.88 17.63
N ASP A 28 16.69 -28.55 17.66
CA ASP A 28 16.13 -27.70 16.64
C ASP A 28 16.72 -28.15 15.28
N PRO A 29 15.91 -28.63 14.33
CA PRO A 29 16.40 -29.06 13.03
C PRO A 29 17.01 -27.91 12.21
N GLY A 30 16.89 -26.66 12.69
CA GLY A 30 17.43 -25.48 12.04
C GLY A 30 16.65 -25.11 10.78
N ILE A 31 17.19 -24.14 10.04
CA ILE A 31 16.57 -23.64 8.81
C ILE A 31 16.94 -24.58 7.65
N PRO A 32 15.96 -25.06 6.85
CA PRO A 32 16.24 -25.89 5.69
C PRO A 32 17.10 -25.13 4.66
N PRO A 33 17.88 -25.85 3.83
CA PRO A 33 18.73 -25.21 2.84
C PRO A 33 17.90 -24.39 1.84
N HIS A 34 18.29 -23.13 1.67
CA HIS A 34 17.60 -22.18 0.80
C HIS A 34 17.55 -22.67 -0.66
N ARG A 35 16.36 -22.66 -1.25
CA ARG A 35 16.16 -23.08 -2.64
C ARG A 35 16.32 -21.90 -3.60
N LEU A 36 17.45 -21.88 -4.31
CA LEU A 36 17.72 -20.87 -5.33
C LEU A 36 16.71 -20.91 -6.47
N ARG A 37 16.27 -19.73 -6.90
CA ARG A 37 15.35 -19.56 -8.04
C ARG A 37 16.16 -19.55 -9.34
N LEU A 38 15.47 -19.74 -10.47
CA LEU A 38 16.10 -19.65 -11.78
C LEU A 38 16.68 -18.25 -12.05
N ALA A 39 16.08 -17.21 -11.45
CA ALA A 39 16.56 -15.84 -11.55
C ALA A 39 17.86 -15.58 -10.76
N ASP A 40 18.17 -16.42 -9.77
CA ASP A 40 19.39 -16.29 -8.96
C ASP A 40 20.59 -16.99 -9.61
N THR A 41 20.30 -18.00 -10.44
CA THR A 41 21.31 -18.85 -11.09
C THR A 41 21.59 -18.42 -12.54
N ASP A 42 20.58 -17.98 -13.30
CA ASP A 42 20.73 -17.54 -14.69
C ASP A 42 20.49 -16.02 -14.86
N PRO A 43 21.52 -15.24 -15.27
CA PRO A 43 21.36 -13.81 -15.52
C PRO A 43 20.37 -13.49 -16.64
N LYS A 44 20.12 -14.40 -17.60
CA LYS A 44 19.11 -14.20 -18.65
C LYS A 44 17.70 -14.31 -18.10
N ALA A 45 17.44 -15.27 -17.21
CA ALA A 45 16.17 -15.41 -16.53
C ALA A 45 15.87 -14.18 -15.66
N ALA A 46 16.86 -13.68 -14.93
CA ALA A 46 16.76 -12.44 -14.16
C ALA A 46 16.35 -11.23 -15.01
N LYS A 47 16.97 -11.07 -16.19
CA LYS A 47 16.67 -9.96 -17.10
C LYS A 47 15.29 -10.05 -17.74
N ARG A 48 14.77 -11.27 -17.94
CA ARG A 48 13.39 -11.48 -18.41
C ARG A 48 12.38 -11.09 -17.34
N ALA A 49 12.59 -11.54 -16.10
CA ALA A 49 11.76 -11.13 -14.97
C ALA A 49 11.77 -9.61 -14.78
N GLU A 50 12.95 -8.98 -14.90
CA GLU A 50 13.09 -7.51 -14.82
C GLU A 50 12.23 -6.78 -15.87
N ARG A 51 12.24 -7.24 -17.11
CA ARG A 51 11.41 -6.67 -18.19
C ARG A 51 9.91 -6.88 -17.95
N GLN A 52 9.52 -8.03 -17.40
CA GLN A 52 8.12 -8.30 -17.07
C GLN A 52 7.62 -7.35 -15.99
N VAL A 53 8.40 -7.16 -14.91
CA VAL A 53 8.10 -6.18 -13.85
C VAL A 53 7.98 -4.77 -14.43
N ALA A 54 8.97 -4.35 -15.24
CA ALA A 54 8.97 -3.04 -15.88
C ALA A 54 7.75 -2.84 -16.80
N LEU A 55 7.33 -3.87 -17.53
CA LEU A 55 6.11 -3.85 -18.35
C LEU A 55 4.86 -3.67 -17.50
N LEU A 56 4.74 -4.37 -16.36
CA LEU A 56 3.58 -4.24 -15.46
C LEU A 56 3.48 -2.83 -14.88
N PHE A 57 4.62 -2.24 -14.48
CA PHE A 57 4.65 -0.82 -14.08
C PHE A 57 4.35 0.12 -15.25
N GLY A 58 4.82 -0.20 -16.46
CA GLY A 58 4.44 0.54 -17.67
C GLY A 58 2.94 0.51 -17.95
N VAL A 59 2.29 -0.64 -17.79
CA VAL A 59 0.82 -0.78 -17.90
C VAL A 59 0.12 0.09 -16.86
N SER A 60 0.66 0.14 -15.64
CA SER A 60 0.12 1.03 -14.61
C SER A 60 0.15 2.50 -15.03
N VAL A 61 1.31 2.96 -15.51
CA VAL A 61 1.50 4.33 -16.03
C VAL A 61 0.53 4.63 -17.18
N VAL A 62 0.40 3.72 -18.14
CA VAL A 62 -0.54 3.88 -19.26
C VAL A 62 -1.98 3.96 -18.76
N GLY A 63 -2.38 3.13 -17.79
CA GLY A 63 -3.70 3.20 -17.17
C GLY A 63 -3.97 4.56 -16.52
N THR A 64 -3.00 5.10 -15.79
CA THR A 64 -3.09 6.44 -15.20
C THR A 64 -3.21 7.53 -16.26
N LEU A 65 -2.46 7.45 -17.36
CA LEU A 65 -2.57 8.40 -18.47
C LEU A 65 -3.93 8.32 -19.15
N ILE A 66 -4.46 7.11 -19.38
CA ILE A 66 -5.81 6.92 -19.94
C ILE A 66 -6.85 7.58 -19.02
N PHE A 67 -6.73 7.39 -17.70
CA PHE A 67 -7.61 8.05 -16.74
C PHE A 67 -7.56 9.57 -16.88
N LEU A 68 -6.36 10.16 -16.84
CA LEU A 68 -6.20 11.62 -16.89
C LEU A 68 -6.71 12.21 -18.20
N VAL A 69 -6.40 11.56 -19.33
CA VAL A 69 -6.89 12.00 -20.63
C VAL A 69 -8.41 11.88 -20.71
N ALA A 70 -9.00 10.76 -20.28
CA ALA A 70 -10.45 10.60 -20.27
C ALA A 70 -11.15 11.59 -19.33
N TYR A 71 -10.51 11.92 -18.20
CA TYR A 71 -11.04 12.87 -17.22
C TYR A 71 -11.08 14.29 -17.80
N PHE A 72 -9.98 14.76 -18.39
CA PHE A 72 -9.87 16.15 -18.85
C PHE A 72 -10.27 16.40 -20.31
N ALA A 73 -10.14 15.41 -21.20
CA ALA A 73 -10.41 15.60 -22.62
C ALA A 73 -11.87 15.36 -23.02
N ILE A 74 -12.64 14.63 -22.19
CA ILE A 74 -14.06 14.42 -22.44
C ILE A 74 -14.87 15.43 -21.62
N ASP A 75 -15.39 16.44 -22.30
CA ASP A 75 -16.22 17.47 -21.69
C ASP A 75 -17.65 16.96 -21.48
N LEU A 76 -18.13 17.09 -20.24
CA LEU A 76 -19.48 16.76 -19.79
C LEU A 76 -20.27 18.07 -19.61
N GLY A 77 -20.53 18.77 -20.71
CA GLY A 77 -21.37 19.96 -20.73
C GLY A 77 -22.86 19.66 -20.60
N ALA A 78 -23.68 20.72 -20.57
CA ALA A 78 -25.14 20.65 -20.36
C ALA A 78 -25.90 19.80 -21.42
N ASP A 79 -25.40 19.73 -22.65
CA ASP A 79 -26.04 19.01 -23.76
C ASP A 79 -25.37 17.65 -24.09
N THR A 80 -24.69 17.04 -23.11
CA THR A 80 -23.92 15.83 -23.34
C THR A 80 -24.79 14.58 -23.52
N SER A 81 -24.49 13.79 -24.55
CA SER A 81 -25.20 12.52 -24.79
C SER A 81 -24.89 11.45 -23.73
N ILE A 82 -25.85 10.56 -23.45
CA ILE A 82 -25.65 9.40 -22.57
C ILE A 82 -24.50 8.51 -23.06
N ALA A 83 -24.27 8.43 -24.37
CA ALA A 83 -23.19 7.65 -24.94
C ALA A 83 -21.81 8.20 -24.54
N THR A 84 -21.64 9.53 -24.53
CA THR A 84 -20.41 10.21 -24.11
C THR A 84 -20.13 9.97 -22.63
N ILE A 85 -21.15 10.07 -21.77
CA ILE A 85 -21.05 9.78 -20.33
C ILE A 85 -20.62 8.33 -20.10
N ARG A 86 -21.20 7.38 -20.84
CA ARG A 86 -20.85 5.96 -20.75
C ARG A 86 -19.41 5.71 -21.18
N LEU A 87 -18.99 6.32 -22.27
CA LEU A 87 -17.62 6.21 -22.77
C LEU A 87 -16.62 6.72 -21.74
N GLN A 88 -16.86 7.89 -21.16
CA GLN A 88 -15.96 8.44 -20.14
C GLN A 88 -15.89 7.54 -18.91
N ASN A 89 -17.03 7.12 -18.35
CA ASN A 89 -17.05 6.22 -17.20
C ASN A 89 -16.33 4.89 -17.48
N ALA A 90 -16.49 4.34 -18.68
CA ALA A 90 -15.78 3.13 -19.08
C ALA A 90 -14.26 3.36 -19.15
N LEU A 91 -13.81 4.49 -19.71
CA LEU A 91 -12.39 4.84 -19.80
C LEU A 91 -11.78 5.15 -18.42
N LEU A 92 -12.50 5.84 -17.54
CA LEU A 92 -12.08 6.09 -16.16
C LEU A 92 -11.94 4.77 -15.38
N GLY A 93 -12.93 3.88 -15.52
CA GLY A 93 -12.91 2.56 -14.89
C GLY A 93 -11.75 1.69 -15.42
N LEU A 94 -11.57 1.63 -16.74
CA LEU A 94 -10.47 0.88 -17.36
C LEU A 94 -9.09 1.46 -17.00
N GLY A 95 -8.94 2.79 -17.04
CA GLY A 95 -7.72 3.47 -16.64
C GLY A 95 -7.34 3.16 -15.20
N THR A 96 -8.31 3.25 -14.28
CA THR A 96 -8.12 2.91 -12.86
C THR A 96 -7.78 1.43 -12.69
N ALA A 97 -8.49 0.53 -13.37
CA ALA A 97 -8.25 -0.90 -13.29
C ALA A 97 -6.83 -1.27 -13.74
N PHE A 98 -6.38 -0.76 -14.89
CA PHE A 98 -5.02 -1.03 -15.38
C PHE A 98 -3.94 -0.34 -14.53
N ALA A 99 -4.21 0.85 -14.01
CA ALA A 99 -3.32 1.54 -13.07
C ALA A 99 -3.07 0.69 -11.82
N MET A 100 -4.14 0.28 -11.14
CA MET A 100 -4.05 -0.49 -9.89
C MET A 100 -3.56 -1.92 -10.12
N LEU A 101 -4.04 -2.60 -11.16
CA LEU A 101 -3.61 -3.96 -11.50
C LEU A 101 -2.13 -3.98 -11.88
N GLY A 102 -1.67 -3.04 -12.70
CA GLY A 102 -0.28 -2.95 -13.11
C GLY A 102 0.69 -2.76 -11.94
N ILE A 103 0.37 -1.84 -11.01
CA ILE A 103 1.24 -1.60 -9.85
C ILE A 103 1.18 -2.77 -8.85
N GLY A 104 -0.02 -3.30 -8.57
CA GLY A 104 -0.19 -4.41 -7.64
C GLY A 104 0.49 -5.70 -8.12
N THR A 105 0.21 -6.12 -9.35
CA THR A 105 0.85 -7.32 -9.93
C THR A 105 2.33 -7.11 -10.16
N GLY A 106 2.76 -5.89 -10.52
CA GLY A 106 4.17 -5.54 -10.70
C GLY A 106 4.98 -5.69 -9.42
N ILE A 107 4.48 -5.18 -8.28
CA ILE A 107 5.14 -5.33 -6.97
C ILE A 107 5.20 -6.80 -6.55
N VAL A 108 4.09 -7.54 -6.67
CA VAL A 108 4.06 -8.96 -6.29
C VAL A 108 5.02 -9.78 -7.16
N HIS A 109 5.04 -9.53 -8.47
CA HIS A 109 5.96 -10.22 -9.38
C HIS A 109 7.42 -9.84 -9.10
N TRP A 110 7.69 -8.58 -8.74
CA TRP A 110 9.02 -8.14 -8.35
C TRP A 110 9.50 -8.86 -7.08
N ALA A 111 8.69 -8.84 -6.02
CA ALA A 111 8.99 -9.55 -4.78
C ALA A 111 9.22 -11.05 -5.02
N LYS A 112 8.35 -11.68 -5.81
CA LYS A 112 8.45 -13.11 -6.10
C LYS A 112 9.61 -13.45 -7.04
N ALA A 113 9.96 -12.64 -8.02
CA ALA A 113 10.88 -13.06 -9.07
C ALA A 113 12.33 -12.63 -8.83
N LEU A 114 12.56 -11.58 -8.04
CA LEU A 114 13.85 -10.90 -7.98
C LEU A 114 14.32 -10.51 -6.58
N MET A 115 13.43 -10.51 -5.57
CA MET A 115 13.82 -10.23 -4.19
C MET A 115 14.40 -11.50 -3.56
N PRO A 116 15.50 -11.40 -2.78
CA PRO A 116 16.04 -12.54 -2.04
C PRO A 116 15.00 -13.08 -1.06
N ASP A 117 14.84 -14.40 -1.05
CA ASP A 117 13.81 -15.11 -0.27
C ASP A 117 14.47 -15.96 0.83
N HIS A 118 15.52 -15.43 1.45
CA HIS A 118 16.32 -16.16 2.41
C HIS A 118 15.54 -16.33 3.72
N GLU A 119 15.50 -17.57 4.23
CA GLU A 119 14.82 -17.86 5.48
C GLU A 119 15.65 -17.35 6.67
N VAL A 120 15.10 -16.42 7.45
CA VAL A 120 15.74 -15.85 8.66
C VAL A 120 14.93 -16.23 9.89
N SER A 121 15.63 -16.71 10.93
CA SER A 121 15.09 -16.85 12.28
C SER A 121 15.59 -15.69 13.16
N GLU A 122 14.69 -14.82 13.58
CA GLU A 122 14.98 -13.81 14.60
C GLU A 122 14.44 -14.23 15.97
N GLU A 123 15.26 -14.08 17.01
CA GLU A 123 14.81 -14.27 18.38
C GLU A 123 13.94 -13.09 18.84
N ARG A 124 12.98 -13.36 19.74
CA ARG A 124 12.07 -12.32 20.25
C ARG A 124 12.84 -11.31 21.10
N HIS A 125 13.10 -10.14 20.55
CA HIS A 125 13.83 -9.10 21.27
C HIS A 125 13.02 -8.54 22.46
N PRO A 126 13.63 -8.38 23.66
CA PRO A 126 13.05 -7.63 24.77
C PRO A 126 12.98 -6.12 24.43
N ILE A 127 12.15 -5.36 25.15
CA ILE A 127 11.92 -3.94 24.85
C ILE A 127 13.13 -3.09 25.26
N ARG A 128 13.95 -2.76 24.24
CA ARG A 128 14.82 -1.59 24.04
C ARG A 128 16.12 -1.45 24.84
N THR A 129 17.23 -1.45 24.11
CA THR A 129 18.52 -0.80 24.43
C THR A 129 19.02 0.03 23.22
N GLU A 130 20.03 0.89 23.40
CA GLU A 130 20.62 1.69 22.29
C GLU A 130 21.32 0.81 21.23
N GLU A 131 21.73 -0.40 21.63
CA GLU A 131 22.31 -1.42 20.74
C GLU A 131 21.29 -1.89 19.68
N ASP A 132 20.01 -1.96 20.04
CA ASP A 132 18.92 -2.32 19.12
C ASP A 132 18.77 -1.30 17.99
N ARG A 133 19.15 -0.03 18.21
CA ARG A 133 19.11 1.00 17.15
C ARG A 133 20.16 0.74 16.09
N LEU A 134 21.38 0.42 16.50
CA LEU A 134 22.48 0.11 15.57
C LEU A 134 22.17 -1.19 14.81
N ALA A 135 21.57 -2.17 15.47
CA ALA A 135 21.07 -3.39 14.83
C ALA A 135 19.98 -3.06 13.79
N ALA A 136 19.00 -2.24 14.13
CA ALA A 136 17.94 -1.84 13.20
C ALA A 136 18.47 -1.12 11.95
N VAL A 137 19.47 -0.24 12.10
CA VAL A 137 20.10 0.42 10.94
C VAL A 137 20.79 -0.61 10.04
N ARG A 138 21.53 -1.56 10.61
CA ARG A 138 22.20 -2.62 9.84
C ARG A 138 21.20 -3.49 9.09
N ILE A 139 20.11 -3.90 9.74
CA ILE A 139 19.04 -4.66 9.10
C ILE A 139 18.47 -3.90 7.89
N VAL A 140 18.23 -2.60 8.03
CA VAL A 140 17.73 -1.79 6.90
C VAL A 140 18.75 -1.70 5.77
N ASP A 141 20.02 -1.49 6.08
CA ASP A 141 21.09 -1.42 5.07
C ASP A 141 21.27 -2.75 4.34
N ASP A 142 21.23 -3.88 5.06
CA ASP A 142 21.31 -5.23 4.52
C ASP A 142 20.12 -5.49 3.57
N ILE A 143 18.90 -5.17 3.99
CA ILE A 143 17.71 -5.27 3.13
C ILE A 143 17.87 -4.42 1.86
N VAL A 144 18.35 -3.19 1.97
CA VAL A 144 18.54 -2.30 0.81
C VAL A 144 19.60 -2.84 -0.14
N GLU A 145 20.66 -3.45 0.37
CA GLU A 145 21.70 -4.06 -0.45
C GLU A 145 21.20 -5.34 -1.15
N GLU A 146 20.51 -6.20 -0.40
CA GLU A 146 19.94 -7.47 -0.87
C GLU A 146 18.83 -7.30 -1.90
N THR A 147 17.95 -6.29 -1.73
CA THR A 147 16.92 -6.00 -2.74
C THR A 147 17.50 -5.68 -4.11
N GLY A 148 18.80 -5.36 -4.21
CA GLY A 148 19.49 -5.08 -5.46
C GLY A 148 18.94 -3.84 -6.17
N ILE A 149 18.15 -3.01 -5.48
CA ILE A 149 17.42 -1.89 -6.07
C ILE A 149 18.36 -0.83 -6.68
N LYS A 150 19.56 -0.70 -6.10
CA LYS A 150 20.64 0.16 -6.63
C LYS A 150 21.20 -0.35 -7.96
N ARG A 151 21.23 -1.68 -8.17
CA ARG A 151 21.82 -2.33 -9.36
C ARG A 151 20.82 -2.52 -10.50
N ARG A 152 19.51 -2.34 -10.24
CA ARG A 152 18.41 -2.53 -11.20
C ARG A 152 17.70 -1.19 -11.50
N PRO A 153 18.33 -0.27 -12.25
CA PRO A 153 17.80 1.08 -12.46
C PRO A 153 16.49 1.10 -13.25
N LEU A 154 16.24 0.10 -14.11
CA LEU A 154 15.00 0.04 -14.88
C LEU A 154 13.78 -0.13 -13.98
N ILE A 155 13.79 -1.16 -13.11
CA ILE A 155 12.70 -1.40 -12.14
C ILE A 155 12.54 -0.18 -11.26
N ARG A 156 13.63 0.33 -10.67
CA ARG A 156 13.60 1.50 -9.78
C ARG A 156 12.94 2.70 -10.44
N ASN A 157 13.35 3.05 -11.66
CA ASN A 157 12.81 4.21 -12.36
C ASN A 157 11.33 4.01 -12.75
N THR A 158 10.96 2.80 -13.20
CA THR A 158 9.56 2.51 -13.53
C THR A 158 8.65 2.49 -12.30
N LEU A 159 9.14 1.99 -11.16
CA LEU A 159 8.43 2.02 -9.89
C LEU A 159 8.26 3.46 -9.40
N LEU A 160 9.33 4.26 -9.40
CA LEU A 160 9.26 5.67 -9.02
C LEU A 160 8.30 6.45 -9.92
N GLY A 161 8.34 6.21 -11.23
CA GLY A 161 7.39 6.82 -12.17
C GLY A 161 5.95 6.42 -11.87
N ALA A 162 5.68 5.14 -11.65
CA ALA A 162 4.35 4.64 -11.33
C ALA A 162 3.83 5.22 -9.99
N VAL A 163 4.66 5.23 -8.95
CA VAL A 163 4.32 5.79 -7.63
C VAL A 163 4.11 7.30 -7.68
N ALA A 164 4.90 8.03 -8.46
CA ALA A 164 4.74 9.47 -8.61
C ALA A 164 3.44 9.84 -9.34
N LEU A 165 3.01 9.02 -10.31
CA LEU A 165 1.79 9.23 -11.08
C LEU A 165 0.52 8.75 -10.37
N ALA A 166 0.62 7.72 -9.53
CA ALA A 166 -0.52 7.09 -8.86
C ALA A 166 -1.47 8.05 -8.10
N PRO A 167 -1.00 9.14 -7.45
CA PRO A 167 -1.87 10.09 -6.76
C PRO A 167 -2.62 11.06 -7.68
N LEU A 168 -2.18 11.24 -8.94
CA LEU A 168 -2.74 12.27 -9.82
C LEU A 168 -4.26 12.10 -10.08
N PRO A 169 -4.78 10.88 -10.34
CA PRO A 169 -6.22 10.67 -10.44
C PRO A 169 -7.01 11.16 -9.22
N ALA A 170 -6.50 10.89 -8.01
CA ALA A 170 -7.15 11.29 -6.77
C ALA A 170 -7.16 12.82 -6.63
N ILE A 171 -6.06 13.49 -6.97
CA ILE A 171 -5.99 14.97 -6.95
C ILE A 171 -7.00 15.57 -7.93
N ALA A 172 -7.13 15.02 -9.14
CA ALA A 172 -8.09 15.50 -10.12
C ALA A 172 -9.54 15.39 -9.61
N VAL A 173 -9.92 14.20 -9.12
CA VAL A 173 -11.28 13.95 -8.61
C VAL A 173 -11.59 14.78 -7.36
N PHE A 174 -10.65 14.88 -6.42
CA PHE A 174 -10.85 15.67 -5.20
C PHE A 174 -10.84 17.17 -5.46
N GLY A 175 -10.16 17.63 -6.52
CA GLY A 175 -10.19 19.02 -6.96
C GLY A 175 -11.57 19.49 -7.39
N ASP A 176 -12.42 18.58 -7.86
CA ASP A 176 -13.76 18.89 -8.36
C ASP A 176 -14.87 18.74 -7.30
N LEU A 177 -14.53 18.40 -6.05
CA LEU A 177 -15.50 18.26 -4.96
C LEU A 177 -16.13 19.59 -4.50
N GLY A 178 -15.67 20.72 -5.00
CA GLY A 178 -16.28 22.01 -4.69
C GLY A 178 -15.74 23.17 -5.53
N PRO A 179 -16.50 24.27 -5.58
CA PRO A 179 -15.99 25.50 -6.17
C PRO A 179 -14.71 25.93 -5.45
N ARG A 180 -13.76 26.48 -6.21
CA ARG A 180 -12.53 27.04 -5.62
C ARG A 180 -12.92 28.05 -4.54
N PRO A 181 -12.30 28.01 -3.34
CA PRO A 181 -12.54 29.02 -2.32
C PRO A 181 -12.04 30.35 -2.87
N ASP A 182 -12.97 31.20 -3.29
CA ASP A 182 -12.66 32.56 -3.69
C ASP A 182 -12.80 33.49 -2.48
N GLN A 183 -12.76 34.80 -2.72
CA GLN A 183 -12.91 35.80 -1.67
C GLN A 183 -14.38 36.08 -1.28
N THR A 184 -15.36 35.28 -1.72
CA THR A 184 -16.78 35.46 -1.37
C THR A 184 -17.02 35.46 0.13
N LEU A 185 -16.29 34.64 0.90
CA LEU A 185 -16.36 34.63 2.36
C LEU A 185 -15.54 35.75 3.03
N ALA A 186 -14.64 36.41 2.29
CA ALA A 186 -13.87 37.55 2.80
C ALA A 186 -14.68 38.85 2.81
N HIS A 187 -15.78 38.89 2.06
CA HIS A 187 -16.67 40.04 1.99
C HIS A 187 -17.96 39.77 2.75
N THR A 188 -18.34 40.71 3.61
CA THR A 188 -19.61 40.65 4.35
C THR A 188 -20.54 41.72 3.84
N MET A 189 -21.82 41.65 4.22
CA MET A 189 -22.76 42.74 3.94
C MET A 189 -22.25 44.11 4.47
N TRP A 190 -21.43 44.12 5.51
CA TRP A 190 -20.90 45.33 6.14
C TRP A 190 -19.58 45.82 5.54
N ALA A 191 -18.83 44.91 4.91
CA ALA A 191 -17.59 45.20 4.18
C ALA A 191 -17.69 44.62 2.75
N PRO A 192 -18.49 45.26 1.87
CA PRO A 192 -18.68 44.76 0.51
C PRO A 192 -17.39 44.87 -0.29
N GLN A 193 -17.23 43.98 -1.27
CA GLN A 193 -16.09 43.97 -2.19
C GLN A 193 -15.89 45.30 -2.92
N ASP A 194 -16.98 46.01 -3.21
CA ASP A 194 -16.98 47.32 -3.88
C ASP A 194 -16.52 48.49 -2.98
N GLY A 195 -16.18 48.24 -1.71
CA GLY A 195 -15.71 49.25 -0.75
C GLY A 195 -16.77 50.26 -0.28
N LYS A 196 -18.03 50.11 -0.72
CA LYS A 196 -19.14 50.99 -0.34
C LYS A 196 -19.71 50.57 1.01
N LEU A 197 -19.53 51.39 2.05
CA LEU A 197 -20.15 51.19 3.36
C LEU A 197 -21.68 51.11 3.24
N LYS A 198 -22.29 50.02 3.72
CA LYS A 198 -23.76 49.88 3.78
C LYS A 198 -24.30 50.73 4.93
N ARG A 199 -25.42 51.42 4.68
CA ARG A 199 -26.15 52.18 5.71
C ARG A 199 -26.97 51.23 6.57
N LEU A 200 -27.14 51.57 7.86
CA LEU A 200 -28.07 50.87 8.74
C LEU A 200 -29.50 51.13 8.26
N THR A 201 -30.24 50.07 7.97
CA THR A 201 -31.64 50.13 7.51
C THR A 201 -32.54 49.40 8.50
N ARG A 202 -33.80 49.84 8.62
CA ARG A 202 -34.82 49.10 9.38
C ARG A 202 -35.35 47.92 8.55
N ASP A 203 -35.41 46.75 9.14
CA ASP A 203 -36.10 45.56 8.62
C ASP A 203 -37.59 45.66 9.00
N PRO A 204 -38.60 45.44 8.11
CA PRO A 204 -38.61 44.95 6.72
C PRO A 204 -38.66 46.05 5.64
N ASP A 205 -38.83 47.33 6.01
CA ASP A 205 -39.09 48.42 5.07
C ASP A 205 -37.84 48.89 4.30
N GLY A 206 -36.64 48.43 4.68
CA GLY A 206 -35.37 48.80 4.06
C GLY A 206 -35.02 50.30 4.19
N THR A 207 -35.73 51.03 5.04
CA THR A 207 -35.57 52.49 5.18
C THR A 207 -34.26 52.82 5.89
N PRO A 208 -33.40 53.71 5.33
CA PRO A 208 -32.16 54.11 5.99
C PRO A 208 -32.45 54.83 7.30
N ILE A 209 -31.80 54.41 8.37
CA ILE A 209 -31.81 55.12 9.64
C ILE A 209 -30.94 56.37 9.43
N LYS A 210 -31.53 57.56 9.56
CA LYS A 210 -30.75 58.80 9.69
C LYS A 210 -30.01 58.73 11.02
N ALA A 211 -28.69 58.88 10.96
CA ALA A 211 -27.88 59.18 12.13
C ALA A 211 -28.29 60.55 12.70
#